data_AF-A0AA90NDZ8-F1
#
_entry.id   AF-A0AA90NDZ8-F1
#
_cell.length_a   1.000
_cell.length_b   1.000
_cell.length_c   1.000
_cell.angle_alpha   90.00
_cell.angle_beta   90.00
_cell.angle_gamma   90.00
#
_symmetry.space_group_name_H-M   'P 1'
#
loop_
_entity.id
_entity.type
_entity.pdbx_description
1 polymer ?
#
loop_
_entity_poly.entity_id
_entity_poly.type
_entity_poly.pdbx_seq_one_letter_code
_entity_poly.pdbx_strand_id
1 'polypeptide(L)'
;MTERDSQRAAVYAAEELIRGLFEHAAGGRTVDVLGVPLTLPPEVRFGSTASVQAYVDRVLPPGQVRVRSRAGAAGAHYERGAGRVPTIAVPDGRDGAWALRELVILHELAHHLVAESDGDAAAHGGVFTAAFVDLAARVMGPEAGLALRIVYTESGVAVG
;
A
#
# COMPACT_ATOMS: atom_id res chain seq x y z
N MET A 1 -24.40 1.45 -0.02
CA MET A 1 -24.31 0.78 1.30
C MET A 1 -22.97 0.10 1.29
N THR A 2 -22.05 0.47 2.19
CA THR A 2 -20.68 -0.04 2.14
C THR A 2 -20.66 -1.56 2.36
N GLU A 3 -19.92 -2.26 1.51
CA GLU A 3 -19.73 -3.71 1.60
C GLU A 3 -18.99 -4.11 2.89
N ARG A 4 -19.21 -5.34 3.34
CA ARG A 4 -18.55 -5.87 4.54
C ARG A 4 -17.08 -6.20 4.24
N ASP A 5 -16.19 -5.68 5.08
CA ASP A 5 -14.75 -5.91 4.99
C ASP A 5 -14.33 -7.28 5.60
N SER A 6 -14.74 -8.36 4.93
CA SER A 6 -14.61 -9.74 5.45
C SER A 6 -13.18 -10.30 5.40
N GLN A 7 -12.34 -9.86 4.45
CA GLN A 7 -10.99 -10.40 4.26
C GLN A 7 -9.87 -9.53 4.84
N ARG A 8 -10.19 -8.43 5.54
CA ARG A 8 -9.22 -7.49 6.13
C ARG A 8 -8.07 -8.15 6.88
N ALA A 9 -8.37 -9.13 7.73
CA ALA A 9 -7.34 -9.81 8.52
C ALA A 9 -6.36 -10.60 7.64
N ALA A 10 -6.86 -11.27 6.60
CA ALA A 10 -6.03 -12.00 5.65
C ALA A 10 -5.19 -11.04 4.78
N VAL A 11 -5.76 -9.89 4.38
CA VAL A 11 -5.04 -8.84 3.64
C VAL A 11 -3.88 -8.29 4.45
N TYR A 12 -4.09 -7.93 5.73
CA TYR A 12 -2.97 -7.46 6.56
C TYR A 12 -1.90 -8.51 6.81
N ALA A 13 -2.27 -9.79 6.96
CA ALA A 13 -1.31 -10.88 7.08
C ALA A 13 -0.48 -11.04 5.80
N ALA A 14 -1.13 -11.02 4.64
CA ALA A 14 -0.47 -11.07 3.32
C ALA A 14 0.47 -9.87 3.12
N GLU A 15 0.05 -8.68 3.54
CA GLU A 15 0.88 -7.47 3.42
C GLU A 15 2.07 -7.44 4.39
N GLU A 16 1.98 -8.13 5.52
CA GLU A 16 3.15 -8.33 6.37
C GLU A 16 4.18 -9.25 5.69
N LEU A 17 3.72 -10.32 5.03
CA LEU A 17 4.59 -11.22 4.28
C LEU A 17 5.32 -10.51 3.13
N ILE A 18 4.62 -9.71 2.31
CA ILE A 18 5.26 -8.98 1.21
C ILE A 18 6.27 -7.94 1.72
N ARG A 19 5.98 -7.24 2.82
CA ARG A 19 6.96 -6.32 3.44
C ARG A 19 8.23 -7.06 3.89
N GLY A 20 8.07 -8.26 4.44
CA GLY A 20 9.18 -9.15 4.78
C GLY A 20 9.98 -9.62 3.56
N LEU A 21 9.32 -9.93 2.45
CA LEU A 21 9.98 -10.28 1.19
C LEU A 21 10.82 -9.12 0.64
N PHE A 22 10.28 -7.89 0.62
CA PHE A 22 11.03 -6.70 0.18
C PHE A 22 12.20 -6.36 1.12
N GLU A 23 12.03 -6.53 2.44
CA GLU A 23 13.12 -6.41 3.41
C GLU A 23 14.25 -7.40 3.10
N HIS A 24 13.90 -8.66 2.79
CA HIS A 24 14.86 -9.69 2.46
C HIS A 24 15.51 -9.50 1.09
N ALA A 25 14.77 -9.02 0.09
CA ALA A 25 15.26 -8.75 -1.26
C ALA A 25 16.18 -7.51 -1.35
N ALA A 26 16.26 -6.70 -0.29
CA ALA A 26 17.05 -5.47 -0.24
C ALA A 26 18.46 -5.68 -0.81
N GLY A 27 18.83 -4.85 -1.80
CA GLY A 27 20.09 -4.94 -2.53
C GLY A 27 20.01 -5.64 -3.91
N GLY A 28 18.81 -5.80 -4.49
CA GLY A 28 18.64 -6.33 -5.85
C GLY A 28 18.77 -7.85 -5.94
N ARG A 29 18.48 -8.56 -4.85
CA ARG A 29 18.53 -10.02 -4.81
C ARG A 29 17.28 -10.61 -5.43
N THR A 30 17.45 -11.66 -6.22
CA THR A 30 16.34 -12.54 -6.62
C THR A 30 15.86 -13.31 -5.39
N VAL A 31 14.56 -13.25 -5.13
CA VAL A 31 13.88 -14.04 -4.11
C VAL A 31 12.98 -15.07 -4.77
N ASP A 32 12.82 -16.22 -4.12
CA ASP A 32 11.82 -17.20 -4.53
C ASP A 32 10.49 -16.82 -3.91
N VAL A 33 9.54 -16.42 -4.76
CA VAL A 33 8.14 -16.19 -4.35
C VAL A 33 7.35 -17.43 -4.73
N LEU A 34 7.42 -18.45 -3.87
CA LEU A 34 6.67 -19.70 -3.99
C LEU A 34 6.94 -20.45 -5.30
N GLY A 35 8.21 -20.66 -5.60
CA GLY A 35 8.70 -21.34 -6.79
C GLY A 35 8.88 -20.42 -8.01
N VAL A 36 8.52 -19.14 -7.89
CA VAL A 36 8.74 -18.13 -8.93
C VAL A 36 9.95 -17.27 -8.53
N PRO A 37 11.10 -17.38 -9.22
CA PRO A 37 12.23 -16.51 -8.95
C PRO A 37 11.92 -15.10 -9.45
N LEU A 38 11.86 -14.13 -8.53
CA LEU A 38 11.59 -12.72 -8.82
C LEU A 38 12.70 -11.83 -8.30
N THR A 39 13.19 -10.93 -9.14
CA THR A 39 14.04 -9.82 -8.71
C THR A 39 13.15 -8.65 -8.34
N LEU A 40 12.94 -8.43 -7.03
CA LEU A 40 12.09 -7.34 -6.58
C LEU A 40 12.79 -5.98 -6.76
N PRO A 41 12.05 -4.93 -7.18
CA PRO A 41 12.59 -3.58 -7.21
C PRO A 41 12.92 -3.12 -5.78
N PRO A 42 13.86 -2.17 -5.62
CA PRO A 42 14.12 -1.59 -4.30
C PRO A 42 12.88 -0.85 -3.80
N GLU A 43 12.57 -1.02 -2.52
CA GLU A 43 11.50 -0.28 -1.86
C GLU A 43 12.04 1.05 -1.31
N VAL A 44 11.36 2.15 -1.60
CA VAL A 44 11.67 3.45 -1.01
C VAL A 44 11.34 3.44 0.48
N ARG A 45 12.26 3.97 1.30
CA ARG A 45 12.00 4.34 2.70
C ARG A 45 12.05 5.84 2.85
N PHE A 46 11.05 6.37 3.52
CA PHE A 46 10.88 7.81 3.69
C PHE A 46 11.51 8.26 5.00
N GLY A 47 12.13 9.44 4.98
CA GLY A 47 12.71 10.06 6.19
C GLY A 47 11.76 11.02 6.88
N SER A 48 10.66 11.41 6.24
CA SER A 48 9.70 12.38 6.76
C SER A 48 8.38 12.35 5.99
N THR A 49 7.32 12.87 6.60
CA THR A 49 6.03 13.12 5.93
C THR A 49 6.14 14.07 4.74
N ALA A 50 7.07 15.03 4.75
CA ALA A 50 7.35 15.88 3.60
C ALA A 50 7.91 15.07 2.41
N SER A 51 8.78 14.10 2.66
CA SER A 51 9.29 13.21 1.60
C SER A 51 8.21 12.27 1.06
N VAL A 52 7.24 11.88 1.90
CA VAL A 52 6.06 11.12 1.48
C VAL A 52 5.15 11.98 0.61
N GLN A 53 4.86 13.24 0.98
CA GLN A 53 4.07 14.15 0.13
C GLN A 53 4.69 14.31 -1.26
N ALA A 54 6.01 14.55 -1.33
CA ALA A 54 6.70 14.69 -2.61
C ALA A 54 6.66 13.40 -3.45
N TYR A 55 6.60 12.23 -2.82
CA TYR A 55 6.41 10.97 -3.51
C TYR A 55 4.96 10.81 -4.01
N VAL A 56 3.96 11.10 -3.18
CA VAL A 56 2.54 11.08 -3.55
C VAL A 56 2.27 12.00 -4.75
N ASP A 57 2.84 13.21 -4.76
CA ASP A 57 2.70 14.17 -5.86
C ASP A 57 3.41 13.72 -7.17
N ARG A 58 4.24 12.67 -7.13
CA ARG A 58 4.80 12.02 -8.34
C ARG A 58 3.96 10.84 -8.81
N VAL A 59 3.30 10.13 -7.89
CA VAL A 59 2.43 8.98 -8.21
C VAL A 59 1.09 9.45 -8.74
N LEU A 60 0.50 10.47 -8.11
CA LEU A 60 -0.76 11.09 -8.48
C LEU A 60 -0.54 12.55 -8.89
N PRO A 61 -1.42 13.14 -9.72
CA PRO A 61 -1.42 14.57 -9.97
C PRO A 61 -1.39 15.38 -8.65
N PRO A 62 -0.55 16.44 -8.56
CA PRO A 62 -0.42 17.21 -7.33
C PRO A 62 -1.76 17.74 -6.81
N GLY A 63 -1.95 17.66 -5.49
CA GLY A 63 -3.13 18.20 -4.80
C GLY A 63 -4.33 17.27 -4.73
N GLN A 64 -4.27 16.06 -5.30
CA GLN A 64 -5.31 15.04 -5.11
C GLN A 64 -5.34 14.48 -3.68
N VAL A 65 -4.16 14.29 -3.07
CA VAL A 65 -4.02 13.74 -1.72
C VAL A 65 -3.00 14.56 -0.93
N ARG A 66 -3.32 14.85 0.33
CA ARG A 66 -2.40 15.46 1.30
C ARG A 66 -1.81 14.43 2.24
N VAL A 67 -0.59 14.67 2.69
CA VAL A 67 0.09 13.85 3.70
C VAL A 67 0.26 14.67 4.96
N ARG A 68 -0.09 14.10 6.10
CA ARG A 68 0.03 14.74 7.41
C ARG A 68 0.68 13.78 8.40
N SER A 69 1.49 14.32 9.31
CA SER A 69 1.99 13.57 10.46
C SER A 69 0.86 13.27 11.44
N ARG A 70 0.94 12.10 12.09
CA ARG A 70 0.07 11.74 13.21
C ARG A 70 0.86 11.09 14.35
N ALA A 71 0.34 11.24 15.55
CA ALA A 71 0.86 10.57 16.74
C ALA A 71 0.32 9.14 16.85
N GLY A 72 1.11 8.28 17.50
CA GLY A 72 0.76 6.89 17.82
C GLY A 72 1.48 5.85 16.94
N ALA A 73 1.39 4.59 17.35
CA ALA A 73 2.03 3.44 16.68
C ALA A 73 1.11 2.72 15.69
N ALA A 74 -0.19 3.06 15.68
CA ALA A 74 -1.12 2.56 14.65
C ALA A 74 -0.65 3.04 13.27
N GLY A 75 -0.79 2.20 12.25
CA GLY A 75 -0.25 2.42 10.91
C GLY A 75 -0.72 3.70 10.22
N ALA A 76 -0.18 3.94 9.02
CA ALA A 76 -0.75 4.95 8.15
C ALA A 76 -2.23 4.63 7.88
N HIS A 77 -3.02 5.66 7.60
CA HIS A 77 -4.40 5.44 7.16
C HIS A 77 -4.88 6.59 6.28
N TYR A 78 -5.68 6.24 5.28
CA TYR A 78 -6.37 7.15 4.39
C TYR A 78 -7.66 7.68 5.05
N GLU A 79 -7.83 9.00 5.00
CA GLU A 79 -9.01 9.74 5.44
C GLU A 79 -9.69 10.34 4.22
N ARG A 80 -10.91 9.85 3.91
CA ARG A 80 -11.75 10.44 2.86
C ARG A 80 -12.02 11.91 3.18
N GLY A 81 -11.80 12.77 2.20
CA GLY A 81 -12.02 14.20 2.33
C GLY A 81 -13.51 14.55 2.32
N ALA A 82 -14.14 14.65 3.49
CA ALA A 82 -15.54 15.09 3.61
C ALA A 82 -15.70 16.60 3.26
N GLY A 83 -15.59 16.95 1.98
CA GLY A 83 -15.56 18.33 1.49
C GLY A 83 -14.21 19.03 1.66
N ARG A 84 -13.14 18.26 1.92
CA ARG A 84 -11.74 18.72 2.00
C ARG A 84 -10.88 17.85 1.09
N VAL A 85 -9.63 18.22 0.88
CA VAL A 85 -8.69 17.34 0.18
C VAL A 85 -8.49 16.06 1.00
N PRO A 86 -8.65 14.86 0.41
CA PRO A 86 -8.35 13.60 1.08
C PRO A 86 -6.94 13.58 1.66
N THR A 87 -6.76 12.90 2.79
CA THR A 87 -5.50 12.94 3.55
C THR A 87 -5.01 11.54 3.89
N ILE A 88 -3.71 11.30 3.76
CA ILE A 88 -3.02 10.15 4.33
C ILE A 88 -2.34 10.62 5.62
N ALA A 89 -2.75 10.06 6.74
CA ALA A 89 -2.16 10.35 8.04
C ALA A 89 -1.07 9.29 8.33
N VAL A 90 0.20 9.71 8.40
CA VAL A 90 1.35 8.81 8.54
C VAL A 90 2.02 9.01 9.91
N PRO A 91 2.24 7.94 10.69
CA PRO A 91 3.01 8.07 11.92
C PRO A 91 4.50 8.22 11.59
N ASP A 92 5.09 9.36 11.96
CA ASP A 92 6.50 9.69 11.67
C ASP A 92 7.37 9.81 12.94
N GLY A 93 6.81 9.42 14.10
CA GLY A 93 7.55 9.26 15.35
C GLY A 93 8.35 7.96 15.43
N ARG A 94 9.16 7.81 16.49
CA ARG A 94 10.07 6.67 16.70
C ARG A 94 9.41 5.30 16.56
N ASP A 95 8.21 5.14 17.11
CA ASP A 95 7.46 3.88 17.11
C ASP A 95 6.62 3.68 15.82
N GLY A 96 6.55 4.70 14.96
CA GLY A 96 5.78 4.72 13.72
C GLY A 96 6.62 4.61 12.46
N ALA A 97 7.95 4.65 12.57
CA ALA A 97 8.87 4.69 11.43
C ALA A 97 8.71 3.52 10.45
N TRP A 98 8.15 2.38 10.89
CA TRP A 98 7.82 1.25 10.01
C TRP A 98 6.79 1.63 8.92
N ALA A 99 5.94 2.63 9.15
CA ALA A 99 4.94 3.10 8.19
C ALA A 99 5.52 4.01 7.10
N LEU A 100 6.78 4.44 7.24
CA LEU A 100 7.50 5.25 6.25
C LEU A 100 8.11 4.37 5.14
N ARG A 101 7.28 3.50 4.57
CA ARG A 101 7.62 2.51 3.54
C ARG A 101 6.77 2.71 2.29
N GLU A 102 7.35 2.54 1.11
CA GLU A 102 6.66 2.71 -0.17
C GLU A 102 5.39 1.87 -0.28
N LEU A 103 5.45 0.58 0.08
CA LEU A 103 4.30 -0.31 0.03
C LEU A 103 3.16 0.15 0.96
N VAL A 104 3.50 0.72 2.12
CA VAL A 104 2.49 1.28 3.05
C VAL A 104 1.82 2.50 2.43
N ILE A 105 2.58 3.39 1.79
CA ILE A 105 2.00 4.56 1.13
C ILE A 105 1.16 4.16 -0.08
N LEU A 106 1.59 3.17 -0.86
CA LEU A 106 0.81 2.64 -1.98
C LEU A 106 -0.49 1.95 -1.53
N HIS A 107 -0.49 1.26 -0.38
CA HIS A 107 -1.71 0.73 0.24
C HIS A 107 -2.72 1.86 0.50
N GLU A 108 -2.27 2.97 1.13
CA GLU A 108 -3.17 4.11 1.41
C GLU A 108 -3.65 4.82 0.14
N LEU A 109 -2.80 4.90 -0.90
CA LEU A 109 -3.21 5.43 -2.19
C LEU A 109 -4.20 4.51 -2.92
N ALA A 110 -4.11 3.18 -2.74
CA ALA A 110 -5.10 2.26 -3.27
C ALA A 110 -6.47 2.49 -2.62
N HIS A 111 -6.54 2.77 -1.32
CA HIS A 111 -7.80 3.20 -0.68
C HIS A 111 -8.34 4.50 -1.28
N HIS A 112 -7.48 5.47 -1.62
CA HIS A 112 -7.91 6.68 -2.31
C HIS A 112 -8.49 6.37 -3.70
N LEU A 113 -7.81 5.58 -4.52
CA LEU A 113 -8.26 5.23 -5.87
C LEU A 113 -9.61 4.50 -5.83
N VAL A 114 -9.78 3.54 -4.93
CA VAL A 114 -11.05 2.84 -4.75
C VAL A 114 -12.13 3.81 -4.26
N ALA A 115 -11.81 4.73 -3.34
CA ALA A 115 -12.79 5.71 -2.88
C ALA A 115 -13.33 6.62 -4.01
N GLU A 116 -12.49 6.95 -5.01
CA GLU A 116 -12.86 7.75 -6.17
C GLU A 116 -13.66 6.95 -7.21
N SER A 117 -13.37 5.66 -7.40
CA SER A 117 -14.03 4.83 -8.42
C SER A 117 -15.24 4.06 -7.92
N ASP A 118 -15.20 3.55 -6.69
CA ASP A 118 -16.23 2.75 -6.03
C ASP A 118 -16.25 3.02 -4.52
N GLY A 119 -16.95 4.10 -4.15
CA GLY A 119 -17.00 4.56 -2.79
C GLY A 119 -17.66 3.59 -1.79
N ASP A 120 -18.42 2.61 -2.26
CA ASP A 120 -19.15 1.63 -1.44
C ASP A 120 -18.42 0.28 -1.31
N ALA A 121 -17.32 0.06 -2.05
CA ALA A 121 -16.53 -1.16 -1.95
C ALA A 121 -15.98 -1.40 -0.53
N ALA A 122 -15.82 -2.68 -0.17
CA ALA A 122 -15.18 -3.06 1.08
C ALA A 122 -13.74 -2.52 1.12
N ALA A 123 -13.32 -1.96 2.26
CA ALA A 123 -12.03 -1.30 2.38
C ALA A 123 -10.85 -2.20 1.98
N HIS A 124 -10.91 -3.50 2.30
CA HIS A 124 -9.94 -4.49 1.88
C HIS A 124 -10.57 -5.59 1.03
N GLY A 125 -11.60 -5.27 0.23
CA GLY A 125 -12.24 -6.19 -0.73
C GLY A 125 -11.38 -6.48 -1.98
N GLY A 126 -11.94 -7.24 -2.92
CA GLY A 126 -11.25 -7.60 -4.17
C GLY A 126 -10.86 -6.37 -5.02
N VAL A 127 -11.73 -5.36 -5.04
CA VAL A 127 -11.49 -4.09 -5.74
C VAL A 127 -10.25 -3.38 -5.18
N PHE A 128 -10.08 -3.40 -3.85
CA PHE A 128 -8.90 -2.84 -3.18
C PHE A 128 -7.62 -3.60 -3.53
N THR A 129 -7.64 -4.92 -3.42
CA THR A 129 -6.44 -5.72 -3.67
C THR A 129 -6.03 -5.67 -5.14
N ALA A 130 -7.00 -5.60 -6.07
CA ALA A 130 -6.75 -5.35 -7.49
C ALA A 130 -6.11 -3.97 -7.71
N ALA A 131 -6.69 -2.91 -7.15
CA ALA A 131 -6.15 -1.56 -7.24
C ALA A 131 -4.72 -1.46 -6.67
N PHE A 132 -4.44 -2.12 -5.55
CA PHE A 132 -3.11 -2.10 -4.94
C PHE A 132 -2.09 -2.89 -5.78
N VAL A 133 -2.45 -4.07 -6.29
CA VAL A 133 -1.60 -4.84 -7.21
C VAL A 133 -1.24 -4.02 -8.46
N ASP A 134 -2.23 -3.40 -9.08
CA ASP A 134 -2.03 -2.62 -10.31
C ASP A 134 -1.21 -1.35 -10.04
N LEU A 135 -1.45 -0.68 -8.91
CA LEU A 135 -0.68 0.49 -8.50
C LEU A 135 0.78 0.14 -8.21
N ALA A 136 1.05 -0.95 -7.50
CA ALA A 136 2.41 -1.42 -7.24
C ALA A 136 3.12 -1.81 -8.55
N ALA A 137 2.43 -2.50 -9.46
CA ALA A 137 2.96 -2.83 -10.79
C ALA A 137 3.37 -1.58 -11.58
N ARG A 138 2.53 -0.54 -11.52
CA ARG A 138 2.71 0.72 -12.25
C ARG A 138 3.84 1.58 -11.69
N VAL A 139 3.98 1.61 -10.37
CA VAL A 139 4.87 2.54 -9.66
C VAL A 139 6.22 1.91 -9.35
N MET A 140 6.23 0.70 -8.79
CA MET A 140 7.46 0.01 -8.38
C MET A 140 8.00 -0.90 -9.49
N GLY A 141 7.12 -1.46 -10.32
CA GLY A 141 7.46 -2.35 -11.43
C GLY A 141 6.61 -3.62 -11.44
N PRO A 142 6.49 -4.30 -12.60
CA PRO A 142 5.60 -5.44 -12.76
C PRO A 142 5.89 -6.59 -11.79
N GLU A 143 7.15 -6.77 -11.37
CA GLU A 143 7.57 -7.77 -10.40
C GLU A 143 6.95 -7.52 -9.01
N ALA A 144 6.79 -6.26 -8.59
CA ALA A 144 6.13 -5.92 -7.34
C ALA A 144 4.63 -6.29 -7.36
N GLY A 145 3.96 -5.98 -8.46
CA GLY A 145 2.55 -6.36 -8.66
C GLY A 145 2.36 -7.88 -8.72
N LEU A 146 3.25 -8.59 -9.41
CA LEU A 146 3.23 -10.06 -9.48
C LEU A 146 3.46 -10.67 -8.09
N ALA A 147 4.42 -10.18 -7.32
CA ALA A 147 4.69 -10.67 -5.97
C ALA A 147 3.48 -10.46 -5.03
N LEU A 148 2.84 -9.29 -5.07
CA LEU A 148 1.60 -9.03 -4.32
C LEU A 148 0.48 -10.00 -4.72
N ARG A 149 0.29 -10.22 -6.03
CA ARG A 149 -0.75 -11.13 -6.53
C ARG A 149 -0.53 -12.58 -6.09
N ILE A 150 0.71 -13.06 -6.12
CA ILE A 150 1.08 -14.39 -5.62
C ILE A 150 0.79 -14.47 -4.11
N VAL A 151 1.29 -13.51 -3.33
CA VAL A 151 1.12 -13.51 -1.87
C VAL A 151 -0.36 -13.44 -1.47
N TYR A 152 -1.18 -12.63 -2.15
CA TYR A 152 -2.63 -12.60 -1.89
C TYR A 152 -3.31 -13.92 -2.23
N THR A 153 -3.03 -14.49 -3.40
CA THR A 153 -3.62 -15.77 -3.82
C THR A 153 -3.34 -16.87 -2.80
N GLU A 154 -2.10 -16.94 -2.32
CA GLU A 154 -1.61 -17.98 -1.40
C GLU A 154 -2.09 -17.74 0.04
N SER A 155 -2.40 -16.48 0.37
CA SER A 155 -3.05 -16.11 1.63
C SER A 155 -4.58 -16.29 1.60
N GLY A 156 -5.15 -16.79 0.51
CA GLY A 156 -6.60 -16.93 0.33
C GLY A 156 -7.35 -15.61 0.21
N VAL A 157 -6.66 -14.53 -0.17
CA VAL A 157 -7.22 -13.19 -0.37
C VAL A 157 -7.74 -13.09 -1.80
N ALA A 158 -9.00 -12.68 -1.95
CA ALA A 158 -9.60 -12.44 -3.25
C ALA A 158 -9.00 -11.17 -3.89
N VAL A 159 -8.72 -11.26 -5.19
CA VAL A 159 -8.24 -10.17 -6.04
C VAL A 159 -9.16 -10.09 -7.26
N GLY A 160 -9.87 -8.97 -7.45
CA GLY A 160 -10.79 -8.81 -8.58
C GLY A 160 -11.85 -7.74 -8.37
#